data_AF-A0A8T2AGT0-F1
#
_entry.id   AF-A0A8T2AGT0-F1
#
_cell.length_a   1.000
_cell.length_b   1.000
_cell.length_c   1.000
_cell.angle_alpha   90.00
_cell.angle_beta   90.00
_cell.angle_gamma   90.00
#
_symmetry.space_group_name_H-M   'P 1'
#
loop_
_entity.id
_entity.type
_entity.pdbx_description
1 polymer ?
#
loop_
_entity_poly.entity_id
_entity_poly.type
_entity_poly.pdbx_seq_one_letter_code
_entity_poly.pdbx_strand_id
1 'polypeptide(L)' 'MPLDITPISQLTLGTDPCKINVRIVRLWGFPKKDKPEEFTGIDLLLVDEKGSRIQASVKGKLLDKFQKDLKEG' A
#
# COMPACT_ATOMS: atom_id res chain seq x y z
N MET A 1 16.38 -14.26 5.18
CA MET A 1 17.13 -13.15 5.81
C MET A 1 16.13 -12.06 6.18
N PRO A 2 16.14 -11.51 7.40
CA PRO A 2 15.32 -10.34 7.70
C PRO A 2 15.84 -9.16 6.87
N LEU A 3 14.96 -8.57 6.07
CA LEU A 3 15.25 -7.33 5.33
C LEU A 3 15.22 -6.17 6.32
N ASP A 4 16.21 -5.27 6.24
CA ASP A 4 16.23 -4.02 6.98
C ASP A 4 15.10 -3.09 6.52
N ILE A 5 14.70 -2.17 7.41
CA ILE A 5 13.67 -1.18 7.10
C ILE A 5 14.29 -0.06 6.25
N THR A 6 13.78 0.10 5.04
CA THR A 6 14.17 1.14 4.09
C THR A 6 13.22 2.34 4.23
N PRO A 7 13.74 3.58 4.36
CA PRO A 7 12.92 4.79 4.34
C PRO A 7 12.37 5.06 2.94
N ILE A 8 11.20 5.71 2.86
CA ILE A 8 10.54 5.97 1.57
C ILE A 8 11.45 6.80 0.64
N SER A 9 12.18 7.77 1.19
CA SER A 9 13.07 8.65 0.43
C SER A 9 14.23 7.93 -0.29
N GLN A 10 14.51 6.68 0.06
CA GLN A 10 15.55 5.85 -0.56
C GLN A 10 14.98 4.86 -1.59
N LEU A 11 13.65 4.82 -1.76
CA LEU A 11 13.02 3.97 -2.76
C LEU A 11 13.33 4.50 -4.16
N THR A 12 13.93 3.66 -4.98
CA THR A 12 14.17 3.88 -6.41
C THR A 12 13.53 2.76 -7.23
N LEU A 13 13.36 2.98 -8.54
CA LEU A 13 12.80 1.98 -9.45
C LEU A 13 13.61 0.68 -9.52
N GLY A 14 14.91 0.73 -9.19
CA GLY A 14 15.82 -0.42 -9.18
C GLY A 14 16.07 -1.03 -7.80
N THR A 15 15.29 -0.65 -6.79
CA THR A 15 15.50 -1.17 -5.43
C THR A 15 15.11 -2.64 -5.37
N ASP A 16 15.99 -3.47 -4.81
CA ASP A 16 15.68 -4.85 -4.47
C ASP A 16 14.45 -4.95 -3.55
N PRO A 17 13.78 -6.11 -3.46
CA PRO A 17 12.70 -6.32 -2.52
C PRO A 17 13.10 -5.90 -1.11
N CYS A 18 12.43 -4.86 -0.59
CA CYS A 18 12.74 -4.25 0.70
C CYS A 18 11.52 -4.24 1.61
N LYS A 19 11.72 -3.87 2.88
CA LYS A 19 10.66 -3.63 3.84
C LYS A 19 10.60 -2.15 4.17
N ILE A 20 9.40 -1.61 4.30
CA ILE A 20 9.17 -0.23 4.74
C ILE A 20 8.29 -0.26 5.99
N ASN A 21 8.51 0.70 6.89
CA ASN A 21 7.64 0.91 8.04
C ASN A 21 6.89 2.23 7.84
N VAL A 22 5.57 2.14 7.70
CA VAL A 22 4.73 3.25 7.25
C VAL A 22 3.37 3.21 7.92
N ARG A 23 2.76 4.38 8.04
CA ARG A 23 1.35 4.56 8.41
C ARG A 23 0.51 4.75 7.16
N ILE A 24 -0.66 4.10 7.12
CA ILE A 24 -1.67 4.34 6.09
C ILE A 24 -2.48 5.57 6.50
N VAL A 25 -2.26 6.70 5.82
CA VAL A 25 -2.98 7.96 6.13
C VAL A 25 -4.29 8.11 5.37
N ARG A 26 -4.40 7.43 4.22
CA ARG A 26 -5.61 7.35 3.40
C ARG A 26 -5.67 6.00 2.69
N LEU A 27 -6.87 5.46 2.57
CA LEU A 27 -7.19 4.21 1.89
C LEU A 27 -8.52 4.40 1.15
N TRP A 28 -8.53 4.13 -0.15
CA TRP A 28 -9.76 4.17 -0.93
C TRP A 28 -9.83 3.02 -1.93
N GLY A 29 -11.01 2.44 -2.07
CA GLY A 29 -11.29 1.35 -3.00
C GLY A 29 -11.88 1.85 -4.31
N PHE A 30 -11.64 1.11 -5.39
CA PHE A 30 -12.28 1.31 -6.69
C PHE A 30 -13.37 0.26 -6.89
N PRO A 31 -14.66 0.59 -6.81
CA PRO A 31 -15.74 -0.39 -6.93
C PRO A 31 -15.78 -1.06 -8.31
N LYS A 32 -16.23 -2.31 -8.36
CA LYS A 32 -16.54 -3.00 -9.62
C LYS A 32 -17.77 -2.36 -10.27
N LYS A 33 -17.76 -2.25 -11.59
CA LYS A 33 -18.88 -1.69 -12.36
C LYS A 33 -20.20 -2.42 -12.09
N ASP A 34 -20.14 -3.74 -12.02
CA ASP A 34 -21.33 -4.59 -11.89
C ASP A 34 -21.69 -4.92 -10.43
N LYS A 35 -20.77 -4.65 -9.49
CA LYS A 35 -20.90 -4.98 -8.05
C LYS A 35 -20.23 -3.90 -7.19
N PRO A 36 -20.95 -2.82 -6.85
CA PRO A 36 -20.38 -1.68 -6.12
C PRO A 36 -19.83 -2.04 -4.73
N GLU A 37 -20.31 -3.12 -4.12
CA GLU A 37 -19.87 -3.66 -2.84
C GLU A 37 -18.51 -4.37 -2.91
N GLU A 38 -18.06 -4.74 -4.11
CA GLU A 38 -16.76 -5.39 -4.34
C GLU A 38 -15.78 -4.39 -4.97
N PHE A 39 -14.55 -4.30 -4.44
CA PHE A 39 -13.52 -3.46 -5.03
C PHE A 39 -12.71 -4.23 -6.11
N THR A 40 -12.27 -3.52 -7.16
CA THR A 40 -11.30 -3.98 -8.17
C THR A 40 -9.85 -3.78 -7.74
N GLY A 41 -9.66 -2.84 -6.82
CA GLY A 41 -8.38 -2.51 -6.21
C GLY A 41 -8.55 -1.48 -5.11
N ILE A 42 -7.48 -1.26 -4.36
CA ILE A 42 -7.37 -0.26 -3.32
C ILE A 42 -6.12 0.57 -3.58
N ASP A 43 -6.25 1.87 -3.44
CA ASP A 43 -5.13 2.81 -3.40
C ASP A 43 -4.91 3.29 -1.97
N LEU A 44 -3.64 3.55 -1.66
CA LEU A 44 -3.13 3.86 -0.34
C LEU A 44 -2.22 5.06 -0.44
N LEU A 45 -2.34 5.99 0.50
CA LEU A 45 -1.30 6.98 0.78
C LEU A 45 -0.56 6.56 2.05
N LEU A 46 0.74 6.35 1.91
CA LEU A 46 1.62 5.86 2.96
C LEU A 46 2.56 6.98 3.40
N VAL A 47 2.82 7.06 4.70
CA VAL A 47 3.75 8.03 5.30
C VAL A 47 4.72 7.31 6.24
N ASP A 48 6.02 7.53 6.08
CA ASP A 48 7.03 6.99 6.99
C ASP A 48 7.27 7.91 8.21
N GLU A 49 8.09 7.45 9.16
CA GLU A 49 8.43 8.20 10.36
C GLU A 49 9.10 9.55 10.07
N LYS A 50 9.77 9.67 8.90
CA LYS A 50 10.42 10.91 8.46
C LYS A 50 9.45 11.88 7.77
N GLY A 51 8.18 11.50 7.63
CA GLY A 51 7.14 12.29 6.96
C GLY A 51 7.17 12.20 5.43
N SER A 52 8.04 11.36 4.86
CA SER A 52 8.07 11.09 3.41
C SER A 52 6.80 10.33 3.02
N ARG A 53 6.29 10.60 1.81
CA ARG A 53 5.01 10.04 1.35
C ARG A 53 5.19 9.27 0.07
N ILE A 54 4.45 8.16 -0.06
CA ILE A 54 4.37 7.40 -1.31
C ILE A 54 2.95 6.88 -1.50
N GLN A 55 2.51 6.84 -2.76
CA GLN A 55 1.25 6.20 -3.12
C GLN A 55 1.51 4.74 -3.51
N ALA A 56 0.65 3.84 -3.04
CA ALA A 56 0.69 2.43 -3.38
C ALA A 56 -0.69 1.95 -3.85
N SER A 57 -0.70 0.92 -4.68
CA SER A 57 -1.94 0.33 -5.22
C SER A 57 -1.90 -1.19 -5.09
N VAL A 58 -3.00 -1.77 -4.62
CA VAL A 58 -3.23 -3.22 -4.63
C VAL A 58 -4.38 -3.51 -5.59
N LYS A 59 -4.17 -4.38 -6.58
CA LYS A 59 -5.15 -4.66 -7.65
C LYS A 59 -5.38 -6.17 -7.81
N GLY A 60 -6.55 -6.51 -8.34
CA GLY A 60 -6.87 -7.87 -8.76
C GLY A 60 -6.75 -8.91 -7.64
N LYS A 61 -6.12 -10.06 -7.92
CA LYS A 61 -6.05 -11.21 -6.99
C LYS A 61 -5.32 -10.92 -5.67
N LEU A 62 -4.49 -9.88 -5.61
CA LEU A 62 -3.79 -9.50 -4.38
C LEU A 62 -4.72 -8.79 -3.39
N LEU A 63 -5.82 -8.21 -3.87
CA LEU A 63 -6.78 -7.49 -3.04
C LEU A 63 -7.36 -8.39 -1.96
N ASP A 64 -7.77 -9.61 -2.32
CA ASP A 64 -8.37 -10.57 -1.38
C ASP A 64 -7.45 -10.89 -0.21
N LYS A 65 -6.14 -10.86 -0.45
CA LYS A 65 -5.10 -11.10 0.55
C LYS A 65 -4.92 -9.91 1.49
N PHE A 66 -4.89 -8.68 0.96
CA PHE A 66 -4.48 -7.51 1.73
C PHE A 66 -5.64 -6.67 2.28
N GLN A 67 -6.82 -6.71 1.68
CA GLN A 67 -7.94 -5.83 2.05
C GLN A 67 -8.37 -5.94 3.51
N LYS A 68 -8.18 -7.11 4.14
CA LYS A 68 -8.60 -7.37 5.53
C LYS A 68 -7.60 -6.81 6.55
N ASP A 69 -6.34 -6.68 6.14
CA ASP A 69 -5.23 -6.31 7.01
C ASP A 69 -4.88 -4.81 6.91
N LEU A 70 -5.27 -4.16 5.81
CA LEU A 70 -5.02 -2.74 5.58
C LEU A 70 -6.13 -1.87 6.19
N LYS A 71 -5.76 -0.95 7.07
CA LYS A 71 -6.66 0.02 7.70
C LYS A 71 -5.99 1.38 7.80
N GLU A 72 -6.78 2.45 7.66
CA GLU A 72 -6.31 3.79 8.00
C GLU A 72 -6.08 3.91 9.50
N GLY A 73 -5.06 4.68 9.88
CA GLY A 73 -4.79 4.98 11.29
C GLY A 73 -3.39 4.64 11.75
#